data_AF-A0A1C2I0S5-F1
#
_entry.id   AF-A0A1C2I0S5-F1
#
_cell.length_a   1.000
_cell.length_b   1.000
_cell.length_c   1.000
_cell.angle_alpha   90.00
_cell.angle_beta   90.00
_cell.angle_gamma   90.00
#
_symmetry.space_group_name_H-M   'P 1'
#
loop_
_entity.id
_entity.type
_entity.pdbx_description
1 polymer ?
#
loop_
_entity_poly.entity_id
_entity_poly.type
_entity_poly.pdbx_seq_one_letter_code
_entity_poly.pdbx_strand_id
1 'polypeptide(L)'
;MTTQVTTRPDVFFGMNNEEMGQVRCWLEHYTRQIRALRLDRRAYARGVTLGLNAIGLGHSMLPGASTLSQPWTDAMGTEWEWDGVNLQPVSNPPEADLDASGLDFSDLPDEEFAIFARGLLDSVVACGWMAPYRRVTA
;
A
#
# COMPACT_ATOMS: atom_id res chain seq x y z
N MET A 1 20.34 -3.31 13.82
CA MET A 1 21.01 -3.90 12.65
C MET A 1 20.00 -3.90 11.52
N THR A 2 20.17 -3.07 10.50
CA THR A 2 19.28 -3.00 9.34
C THR A 2 19.78 -4.02 8.33
N THR A 3 19.17 -5.20 8.29
CA THR A 3 19.39 -6.18 7.23
C THR A 3 19.01 -5.52 5.91
N GLN A 4 19.98 -5.38 5.00
CA GLN A 4 19.70 -4.93 3.64
C GLN A 4 18.83 -5.98 2.96
N VAL A 5 17.54 -5.68 2.79
CA VAL A 5 16.63 -6.51 2.02
C VAL A 5 16.88 -6.21 0.55
N THR A 6 17.75 -7.02 -0.08
CA THR A 6 18.06 -6.92 -1.51
C THR A 6 17.05 -7.68 -2.37
N THR A 7 16.41 -8.71 -1.81
CA THR A 7 15.40 -9.52 -2.49
C THR A 7 14.02 -8.91 -2.33
N ARG A 8 13.23 -8.93 -3.40
CA ARG A 8 11.84 -8.47 -3.36
C ARG A 8 11.01 -9.30 -2.37
N PRO A 9 10.25 -8.65 -1.46
CA PRO A 9 9.39 -9.35 -0.51
C PRO A 9 8.10 -9.82 -1.17
N ASP A 10 7.51 -10.88 -0.62
CA ASP A 10 6.17 -11.33 -0.98
C ASP A 10 5.12 -10.42 -0.32
N VAL A 11 4.05 -10.11 -1.05
CA VAL A 11 2.93 -9.30 -0.56
C VAL A 11 1.64 -10.11 -0.61
N PHE A 12 0.98 -10.22 0.54
CA PHE A 12 -0.27 -10.93 0.70
C PHE A 12 -1.13 -10.31 1.81
N PHE A 13 -2.40 -10.72 1.88
CA PHE A 13 -3.41 -10.11 2.74
C PHE A 13 -3.09 -10.12 4.25
N GLY A 14 -2.35 -11.12 4.72
CA GLY A 14 -2.08 -11.38 6.13
C GLY A 14 -0.78 -10.83 6.69
N MET A 15 -0.14 -9.87 6.01
CA MET A 15 1.17 -9.37 6.45
C MET A 15 1.12 -8.73 7.85
N ASN A 16 2.17 -8.96 8.63
CA ASN A 16 2.40 -8.35 9.93
C ASN A 16 3.34 -7.13 9.85
N ASN A 17 3.65 -6.51 11.00
CA ASN A 17 4.50 -5.31 11.08
C ASN A 17 5.93 -5.54 10.56
N GLU A 18 6.49 -6.72 10.78
CA GLU A 18 7.84 -7.06 10.33
C GLU A 18 7.88 -7.22 8.81
N GLU A 19 6.89 -7.92 8.24
CA GLU A 19 6.73 -8.13 6.80
C GLU A 19 6.49 -6.80 6.07
N MET A 20 5.59 -5.95 6.59
CA MET A 20 5.42 -4.57 6.09
C MET A 20 6.70 -3.73 6.22
N GLY A 21 7.48 -3.95 7.28
CA GLY A 21 8.80 -3.36 7.46
C GLY A 21 9.79 -3.78 6.38
N GLN A 22 9.74 -5.04 5.94
CA GLN A 22 10.57 -5.55 4.84
C GLN A 22 10.16 -4.93 3.50
N VAL A 23 8.85 -4.79 3.22
CA VAL A 23 8.33 -4.07 2.04
C VAL A 23 8.85 -2.64 1.99
N ARG A 24 8.77 -1.91 3.11
CA ARG A 24 9.33 -0.55 3.22
C ARG A 24 10.84 -0.51 2.98
N CYS A 25 11.60 -1.39 3.63
CA CYS A 25 13.06 -1.43 3.48
C CYS A 25 13.48 -1.72 2.03
N TRP A 26 12.80 -2.67 1.38
CA TRP A 26 13.04 -2.99 -0.02
C TRP A 26 12.70 -1.80 -0.93
N LEU A 27 11.54 -1.17 -0.75
CA LEU A 27 11.13 -0.02 -1.55
C LEU A 27 12.12 1.15 -1.42
N GLU A 28 12.56 1.46 -0.19
CA GLU A 28 13.59 2.48 0.05
C GLU A 28 14.93 2.14 -0.60
N HIS A 29 15.30 0.85 -0.66
CA HIS A 29 16.52 0.42 -1.31
C HIS A 29 16.41 0.52 -2.84
N TYR A 30 15.34 -0.03 -3.41
CA TYR A 30 15.06 -0.01 -4.84
C TYR A 30 15.03 1.42 -5.38
N THR A 31 14.31 2.30 -4.69
CA THR A 31 14.16 3.71 -5.09
C THR A 31 15.43 4.55 -5.01
N ARG A 32 16.43 4.15 -4.20
CA ARG A 32 17.75 4.78 -4.22
C ARG A 32 18.56 4.44 -5.47
N GLN A 33 18.26 3.32 -6.12
CA GLN A 33 18.98 2.85 -7.31
C GLN A 33 18.40 3.42 -8.60
N ILE A 34 17.11 3.81 -8.59
CA ILE A 34 16.43 4.40 -9.75
C ILE A 34 16.39 5.94 -9.64
N ARG A 35 16.40 6.63 -10.79
CA ARG A 35 16.44 8.10 -10.82
C ARG A 35 15.13 8.78 -10.40
N ALA A 36 13.99 8.15 -10.67
CA ALA A 36 12.65 8.65 -10.36
C ALA A 36 11.66 7.49 -10.51
N LEU A 37 10.82 7.25 -9.49
CA LEU A 37 9.72 6.30 -9.61
C LEU A 37 8.56 7.01 -10.28
N ARG A 38 8.30 6.69 -11.56
CA ARG A 38 7.14 7.24 -12.24
C ARG A 38 5.88 6.53 -11.75
N LEU A 39 5.11 7.26 -10.97
CA LEU A 39 3.85 6.80 -10.42
C LEU A 39 2.85 6.42 -11.54
N ASP A 40 2.55 5.13 -11.66
CA ASP A 40 1.43 4.59 -12.44
C ASP A 40 0.17 4.51 -11.56
N ARG A 41 -0.92 5.12 -12.03
CA ARG A 41 -2.15 5.22 -11.24
C ARG A 41 -2.72 3.85 -10.90
N ARG A 42 -2.73 2.91 -11.84
CA ARG A 42 -3.39 1.61 -11.67
C ARG A 42 -2.61 0.70 -10.72
N ALA A 43 -1.28 0.67 -10.84
CA ALA A 43 -0.43 -0.09 -9.92
C ALA A 43 -0.51 0.48 -8.50
N TYR A 44 -0.47 1.81 -8.36
CA TYR A 44 -0.53 2.48 -7.06
C TYR A 44 -1.88 2.24 -6.37
N ALA A 45 -2.98 2.45 -7.08
CA ALA A 45 -4.32 2.26 -6.56
C ALA A 45 -4.57 0.82 -6.10
N ARG A 46 -4.10 -0.18 -6.85
CA ARG A 46 -4.15 -1.60 -6.43
C ARG A 46 -3.44 -1.82 -5.09
N GLY A 47 -2.30 -1.15 -4.87
CA GLY A 47 -1.59 -1.16 -3.60
C GLY A 47 -2.42 -0.56 -2.47
N VAL A 48 -3.01 0.61 -2.69
CA VAL A 48 -3.90 1.29 -1.73
C VAL A 48 -5.08 0.39 -1.36
N THR A 49 -5.77 -0.17 -2.36
CA THR A 49 -6.91 -1.08 -2.16
C THR A 49 -6.51 -2.30 -1.32
N LEU A 50 -5.37 -2.93 -1.61
CA LEU A 50 -4.91 -4.07 -0.81
C LEU A 50 -4.63 -3.67 0.65
N GLY A 51 -3.95 -2.53 0.87
CA GLY A 51 -3.64 -2.09 2.22
C GLY A 51 -4.88 -1.71 3.04
N LEU A 52 -5.85 -1.03 2.43
CA LEU A 52 -7.12 -0.74 3.06
C LEU A 52 -7.91 -2.02 3.36
N ASN A 53 -7.98 -2.95 2.41
CA ASN A 53 -8.64 -4.24 2.64
C ASN A 53 -7.96 -5.04 3.75
N ALA A 54 -6.62 -5.12 3.77
CA ALA A 54 -5.86 -5.82 4.82
C ALA A 54 -6.21 -5.27 6.22
N ILE A 55 -6.39 -3.96 6.33
CA ILE A 55 -6.83 -3.31 7.57
C ILE A 55 -8.29 -3.61 7.88
N GLY A 56 -9.17 -3.46 6.89
CA GLY A 56 -10.61 -3.59 7.05
C GLY A 56 -11.12 -5.01 7.33
N LEU A 57 -10.57 -6.05 6.68
CA LEU A 57 -11.03 -7.45 6.87
C LEU A 57 -10.11 -8.26 7.81
N GLY A 58 -8.85 -7.87 7.97
CA GLY A 58 -7.85 -8.66 8.70
C GLY A 58 -7.37 -8.03 10.02
N HIS A 59 -7.20 -6.70 10.07
CA HIS A 59 -6.42 -6.04 11.14
C HIS A 59 -7.21 -5.07 12.03
N SER A 60 -8.54 -5.00 11.94
CA SER A 60 -9.38 -4.25 12.89
C SER A 60 -9.30 -4.73 14.35
N MET A 61 -8.48 -5.76 14.63
CA MET A 61 -8.14 -6.24 15.96
C MET A 61 -6.77 -5.73 16.49
N LEU A 62 -6.01 -4.96 15.70
CA LEU A 62 -4.80 -4.29 16.19
C LEU A 62 -5.16 -2.92 16.82
N PRO A 63 -4.78 -2.68 18.08
CA PRO A 63 -4.97 -1.36 18.71
C PRO A 63 -4.22 -0.28 17.91
N GLY A 64 -4.97 0.66 17.32
CA GLY A 64 -4.40 1.84 16.64
C GLY A 64 -4.59 1.91 15.12
N ALA A 65 -5.00 0.82 14.45
CA ALA A 65 -5.37 0.88 13.04
C ALA A 65 -6.81 1.43 12.89
N SER A 66 -6.94 2.71 12.52
CA SER A 66 -8.22 3.32 12.20
C SER A 66 -8.43 3.21 10.69
N THR A 67 -9.44 2.47 10.26
CA THR A 67 -9.71 2.15 8.84
C THR A 67 -10.16 3.37 8.00
N LEU A 68 -9.58 4.56 8.15
CA LEU A 68 -10.07 5.82 7.58
C LEU A 68 -11.47 6.19 8.11
N SER A 69 -11.52 6.76 9.32
CA SER A 69 -12.75 7.38 9.84
C SER A 69 -13.17 8.67 9.09
N GLN A 70 -12.29 9.18 8.23
CA GLN A 70 -12.49 10.33 7.36
C GLN A 70 -11.82 10.08 6.00
N PRO A 71 -12.28 10.72 4.91
CA PRO A 71 -11.62 10.64 3.62
C PRO A 71 -10.15 11.05 3.68
N TRP A 72 -9.30 10.34 2.94
CA TRP A 72 -7.87 10.58 2.82
C TRP A 72 -7.48 10.77 1.35
N THR A 73 -6.80 11.86 1.02
CA THR A 73 -6.25 12.08 -0.32
C THR A 73 -4.86 11.46 -0.46
N ASP A 74 -4.70 10.57 -1.45
CA ASP A 74 -3.46 9.87 -1.72
C ASP A 74 -2.43 10.73 -2.49
N ALA A 75 -1.27 10.14 -2.81
CA ALA A 75 -0.19 10.84 -3.53
C ALA A 75 -0.55 11.18 -4.99
N MET A 76 -1.60 10.58 -5.55
CA MET A 76 -2.10 10.80 -6.91
C MET A 76 -3.21 11.85 -6.95
N GLY A 77 -3.70 12.30 -5.80
CA GLY A 77 -4.85 13.19 -5.69
C GLY A 77 -6.21 12.47 -5.72
N THR A 78 -6.23 11.14 -5.59
CA THR A 78 -7.47 10.36 -5.43
C THR A 78 -7.88 10.40 -3.97
N GLU A 79 -9.14 10.70 -3.70
CA GLU A 79 -9.72 10.61 -2.36
C GLU A 79 -10.18 9.18 -2.08
N TRP A 80 -9.82 8.65 -0.92
CA TRP A 80 -10.13 7.30 -0.45
C TRP A 80 -10.88 7.34 0.86
N GLU A 81 -11.85 6.46 1.02
CA GLU A 81 -12.53 6.19 2.28
C GLU A 81 -12.81 4.68 2.42
N TRP A 82 -13.08 4.23 3.64
CA TRP A 82 -13.54 2.88 3.88
C TRP A 82 -15.06 2.86 4.00
N ASP A 83 -15.71 2.15 3.08
CA ASP A 83 -17.13 1.90 3.18
C ASP A 83 -17.38 0.83 4.25
N GLY A 84 -17.73 1.28 5.46
CA GLY A 84 -18.04 0.40 6.58
C GLY A 84 -19.31 -0.44 6.39
N VAL A 85 -20.19 -0.10 5.44
CA VAL A 85 -21.41 -0.87 5.13
C VAL A 85 -21.07 -2.03 4.20
N ASN A 86 -20.34 -1.75 3.13
CA ASN A 86 -19.97 -2.76 2.13
C ASN A 86 -18.62 -3.45 2.43
N LEU A 87 -17.93 -3.05 3.50
CA LEU A 87 -16.65 -3.59 3.96
C LEU A 87 -15.58 -3.58 2.86
N GLN A 88 -15.44 -2.45 2.17
CA GLN A 88 -14.52 -2.28 1.06
C GLN A 88 -13.98 -0.84 0.99
N PRO A 89 -12.79 -0.62 0.41
CA PRO A 89 -12.32 0.71 0.11
C PRO A 89 -13.09 1.27 -1.08
N VAL A 90 -13.41 2.55 -1.03
CA VAL A 90 -14.01 3.27 -2.15
C VAL A 90 -13.18 4.52 -2.44
N SER A 91 -13.17 4.93 -3.71
CA SER A 91 -12.40 6.08 -4.17
C SER A 91 -13.24 7.07 -4.97
N ASN A 92 -12.83 8.33 -4.95
CA ASN A 92 -13.43 9.41 -5.72
C ASN A 92 -12.35 10.14 -6.55
N PRO A 93 -12.45 10.14 -7.91
CA PRO A 93 -13.47 9.46 -8.71
C PRO A 93 -13.37 7.92 -8.62
N PRO A 94 -14.48 7.19 -8.84
CA PRO A 94 -14.49 5.74 -8.75
C PRO A 94 -13.46 5.11 -9.68
N GLU A 95 -12.57 4.31 -9.12
CA GLU A 95 -11.61 3.55 -9.92
C GLU A 95 -12.30 2.28 -10.41
N ALA A 96 -12.81 2.35 -11.64
CA ALA A 96 -13.81 1.45 -12.20
C ALA A 96 -13.42 -0.04 -12.35
N ASP A 97 -12.21 -0.46 -11.94
CA ASP A 97 -11.71 -1.81 -12.26
C ASP A 97 -10.54 -2.28 -11.35
N LEU A 98 -10.71 -2.14 -10.03
CA LEU A 98 -9.71 -2.56 -9.04
C LEU A 98 -10.15 -3.83 -8.32
N ASP A 99 -10.31 -4.91 -9.08
CA ASP A 99 -10.36 -6.24 -8.49
C ASP A 99 -8.96 -6.60 -7.96
N ALA A 100 -8.71 -6.30 -6.69
CA ALA A 100 -7.50 -6.73 -5.98
C ALA A 100 -7.57 -8.21 -5.56
N SER A 101 -8.73 -8.88 -5.72
CA SER A 101 -9.00 -10.20 -5.14
C SER A 101 -8.47 -11.40 -5.94
N GLY A 102 -7.76 -11.16 -7.05
CA GLY A 102 -7.25 -12.23 -7.92
C GLY A 102 -5.86 -12.02 -8.51
N LEU A 103 -5.09 -11.02 -8.06
CA LEU A 103 -3.78 -10.72 -8.64
C LEU A 103 -2.66 -11.40 -7.84
N ASP A 104 -1.95 -12.31 -8.48
CA ASP A 104 -0.65 -12.76 -8.02
C ASP A 104 0.37 -11.64 -8.24
N PHE A 105 0.66 -10.89 -7.18
CA PHE A 105 1.61 -9.76 -7.25
C PHE A 105 3.06 -10.22 -7.46
N SER A 106 3.34 -11.53 -7.38
CA SER A 106 4.66 -12.09 -7.61
C SER A 106 5.09 -12.01 -9.09
N ASP A 107 4.18 -11.81 -10.03
CA ASP A 107 4.52 -11.66 -11.45
C ASP A 107 4.76 -10.20 -11.87
N LEU A 108 4.54 -9.22 -10.98
CA LEU A 108 4.75 -7.81 -11.32
C LEU A 108 6.24 -7.53 -11.61
N PRO A 109 6.57 -6.77 -12.66
CA PRO A 109 7.90 -6.19 -12.81
C PRO A 109 8.27 -5.35 -11.59
N ASP A 110 9.55 -5.29 -11.23
CA ASP A 110 9.99 -4.58 -10.00
C ASP A 110 9.56 -3.11 -9.95
N GLU A 111 9.48 -2.44 -11.10
CA GLU A 111 9.00 -1.05 -11.17
C GLU A 111 7.51 -0.95 -10.82
N GLU A 112 6.67 -1.81 -11.40
CA GLU A 112 5.24 -1.87 -11.08
C GLU A 112 5.00 -2.31 -9.63
N PHE A 113 5.78 -3.29 -9.16
CA PHE A 113 5.74 -3.73 -7.77
C PHE A 113 6.16 -2.62 -6.82
N ALA A 114 7.15 -1.78 -7.16
CA ALA A 114 7.53 -0.63 -6.34
C ALA A 114 6.41 0.41 -6.24
N ILE A 115 5.68 0.67 -7.33
CA ILE A 115 4.53 1.59 -7.34
C ILE A 115 3.38 1.01 -6.50
N PHE A 116 3.11 -0.28 -6.66
CA PHE A 116 2.13 -1.02 -5.86
C PHE A 116 2.48 -1.02 -4.36
N ALA A 117 3.71 -1.39 -4.02
CA ALA A 117 4.23 -1.36 -2.65
C ALA A 117 4.14 0.04 -2.04
N ARG A 118 4.31 1.08 -2.87
CA ARG A 118 4.15 2.45 -2.41
C ARG A 118 2.70 2.78 -2.05
N GLY A 119 1.73 2.41 -2.88
CA GLY A 119 0.31 2.57 -2.57
C GLY A 119 -0.11 1.81 -1.31
N LEU A 120 0.36 0.56 -1.18
CA LEU A 120 0.18 -0.27 0.02
C LEU A 120 0.67 0.46 1.27
N LEU A 121 1.93 0.90 1.28
CA LEU A 121 2.54 1.55 2.43
C LEU A 121 1.90 2.90 2.76
N ASP A 122 1.50 3.69 1.75
CA ASP A 122 0.81 4.96 1.98
C ASP A 122 -0.55 4.74 2.66
N SER A 123 -1.32 3.74 2.22
CA SER A 123 -2.63 3.43 2.82
C SER A 123 -2.53 2.93 4.27
N VAL A 124 -1.57 2.06 4.58
CA VAL A 124 -1.40 1.57 5.96
C VAL A 124 -0.87 2.62 6.92
N VAL A 125 -0.10 3.60 6.41
CA VAL A 125 0.26 4.80 7.18
C VAL A 125 -0.95 5.71 7.39
N ALA A 126 -1.78 5.91 6.36
CA ALA A 126 -2.98 6.74 6.47
C ALA A 126 -3.96 6.21 7.52
N CYS A 127 -4.05 4.89 7.66
CA CYS A 127 -4.85 4.22 8.69
C CYS A 127 -4.17 4.12 10.07
N GLY A 128 -2.96 4.65 10.24
CA GLY A 128 -2.24 4.63 11.52
C GLY A 128 -1.65 3.26 11.92
N TRP A 129 -1.65 2.27 11.02
CA TRP A 129 -1.01 0.98 11.28
C TRP A 129 0.52 1.10 11.34
N MET A 130 1.09 1.94 10.48
CA MET A 130 2.53 2.21 10.47
C MET A 130 2.84 3.69 10.72
N ALA A 131 3.99 3.95 11.36
CA ALA A 131 4.52 5.31 11.46
C ALA A 131 4.86 5.85 10.06
N PRO A 132 4.70 7.18 9.84
CA PRO A 132 5.13 7.81 8.60
C PRO A 132 6.59 7.48 8.29
N TYR A 133 6.86 7.16 7.03
CA TYR A 133 8.21 6.89 6.53
C TYR A 133 8.63 7.98 5.55
N ARG A 134 9.93 8.04 5.25
CA ARG A 134 10.45 9.03 4.31
C ARG A 134 9.85 8.74 2.94
N ARG A 135 8.88 9.55 2.52
CA ARG A 135 8.27 9.45 1.21
C ARG A 135 9.39 9.55 0.17
N VAL A 136 9.56 8.48 -0.59
CA VAL A 136 10.37 8.53 -1.81
C VAL A 136 9.67 9.50 -2.74
N THR A 137 10.31 10.63 -3.01
CA THR A 137 9.84 11.61 -4.00
C THR A 137 10.08 11.04 -5.39
N ALA A 138 9.06 11.11 -6.24
CA ALA A 138 9.20 10.90 -7.67
C ALA A 138 10.15 11.94 -8.28
#